data_AF-A0A354X0N8-F1
#
_entry.id   AF-A0A354X0N8-F1
#
_cell.length_a   1.000
_cell.length_b   1.000
_cell.length_c   1.000
_cell.angle_alpha   90.00
_cell.angle_beta   90.00
_cell.angle_gamma   90.00
#
_symmetry.space_group_name_H-M   'P 1'
#
loop_
_entity.id
_entity.type
_entity.pdbx_description
1 polymer ?
#
loop_
_entity_poly.entity_id
_entity_poly.type
_entity_poly.pdbx_seq_one_letter_code
_entity_poly.pdbx_strand_id
1 'polypeptide(L)'
;FSVNEIVDDTHPDLDLDIDPKMGWALRHPEAFPIDINTAPYELILRIPGIGVKSAKLIVASRRYGRLNFSQLKKIGVVMKRAQYFIACRDLPMQTVNELKPEYVRRKVPRQRGKKESDLLQLSFDWGE
;
A
#
# COMPACT_ATOMS: atom_id res chain seq x y z
N PHE A 1 10.49 4.60 1.01
CA PHE A 1 9.90 5.94 1.00
C PHE A 1 10.80 6.83 1.79
N SER A 2 11.21 7.92 1.16
CA SER A 2 11.84 9.05 1.82
C SER A 2 10.76 10.01 2.32
N VAL A 3 11.07 10.86 3.29
CA VAL A 3 10.10 11.81 3.88
C VAL A 3 9.48 12.70 2.80
N ASN A 4 10.31 13.20 1.87
CA ASN A 4 9.89 14.07 0.77
C ASN A 4 9.01 13.38 -0.28
N GLU A 5 8.91 12.04 -0.26
CA GLU A 5 7.94 11.33 -1.10
C GLU A 5 6.55 11.32 -0.44
N ILE A 6 6.45 11.50 0.87
CA ILE A 6 5.19 11.37 1.61
C ILE A 6 4.55 12.74 1.84
N VAL A 7 5.36 13.75 2.11
CA VAL A 7 4.97 15.15 2.28
C VAL A 7 5.81 16.03 1.36
N ASP A 8 5.19 17.05 0.79
CA ASP A 8 5.83 18.04 -0.08
C ASP A 8 5.26 19.43 0.22
N ASP A 9 5.83 20.48 -0.36
CA ASP A 9 5.38 21.87 -0.11
C ASP A 9 3.91 22.11 -0.50
N THR A 10 3.33 21.27 -1.36
CA THR A 10 1.92 21.34 -1.77
C THR A 10 1.00 20.50 -0.89
N HIS A 11 1.52 19.48 -0.22
CA HIS A 11 0.83 18.58 0.71
C HIS A 11 1.69 18.37 1.96
N PRO A 12 1.81 19.39 2.82
CA PRO A 12 2.66 19.33 4.02
C PRO A 12 2.08 18.38 5.08
N ASP A 13 0.77 18.17 5.06
CA ASP A 13 0.05 17.40 6.07
C ASP A 13 -0.13 15.93 5.67
N LEU A 14 0.13 15.04 6.62
CA LEU A 14 -0.19 13.62 6.53
C LEU A 14 -1.68 13.39 6.78
N ASP A 15 -2.35 12.67 5.88
CA ASP A 15 -3.71 12.20 6.10
C ASP A 15 -3.69 11.07 7.15
N LEU A 16 -4.22 11.34 8.35
CA LEU A 16 -4.26 10.38 9.47
C LEU A 16 -5.13 9.15 9.18
N ASP A 17 -6.09 9.24 8.25
CA ASP A 17 -6.98 8.13 7.91
C ASP A 17 -6.37 7.16 6.89
N ILE A 18 -5.30 7.58 6.20
CA ILE A 18 -4.76 6.90 5.02
C ILE A 18 -3.29 6.54 5.23
N ASP A 19 -2.91 5.33 4.80
CA ASP A 19 -1.51 4.91 4.85
C ASP A 19 -0.62 5.84 4.01
N PRO A 20 0.58 6.22 4.47
CA PRO A 20 1.47 7.12 3.74
C PRO A 20 1.76 6.71 2.29
N LYS A 21 1.87 5.40 2.00
CA LYS A 21 2.06 4.91 0.63
C LYS A 21 0.81 5.10 -0.22
N MET A 22 -0.36 4.91 0.39
CA MET A 22 -1.65 5.12 -0.26
C MET A 22 -1.85 6.60 -0.59
N GLY A 23 -1.51 7.52 0.32
CA GLY A 23 -1.54 8.96 0.06
C GLY A 23 -0.69 9.35 -1.14
N TRP A 24 0.57 8.90 -1.17
CA TRP A 24 1.46 9.13 -2.32
C TRP A 24 0.88 8.54 -3.62
N ALA A 25 0.43 7.29 -3.58
CA ALA A 25 -0.07 6.58 -4.75
C ALA A 25 -1.33 7.21 -5.36
N LEU A 26 -2.18 7.83 -4.54
CA LEU A 26 -3.35 8.57 -5.01
C LEU A 26 -2.98 9.92 -5.64
N ARG A 27 -1.89 10.56 -5.18
CA ARG A 27 -1.38 11.81 -5.77
C ARG A 27 -0.60 11.58 -7.08
N HIS A 28 -0.06 10.39 -7.25
CA HIS A 28 0.78 10.03 -8.40
C HIS A 28 0.17 8.85 -9.19
N PRO A 29 -1.07 8.97 -9.70
CA PRO A 29 -1.73 7.89 -10.44
C PRO A 29 -0.95 7.50 -11.72
N GLU A 30 -0.19 8.42 -12.30
CA GLU A 30 0.66 8.21 -13.48
C GLU A 30 1.77 7.17 -13.26
N ALA A 31 2.15 6.90 -12.01
CA ALA A 31 3.13 5.86 -11.67
C ALA A 31 2.54 4.44 -11.74
N PHE A 32 1.24 4.30 -11.98
CA PHE A 32 0.50 3.04 -11.96
C PHE A 32 -0.19 2.77 -13.30
N PRO A 33 -0.52 1.50 -13.61
CA PRO A 33 -0.26 0.29 -12.82
C PRO A 33 1.17 -0.23 -12.93
N ILE A 34 1.65 -0.85 -11.86
CA ILE A 34 2.98 -1.49 -11.81
C ILE A 34 2.83 -2.99 -12.08
N ASP A 35 3.49 -3.51 -13.13
CA ASP A 35 3.51 -4.95 -13.39
C ASP A 35 4.37 -5.68 -12.36
N ILE A 36 3.71 -6.52 -11.55
CA ILE A 36 4.32 -7.24 -10.44
C ILE A 36 5.31 -8.32 -10.87
N ASN A 37 5.31 -8.70 -12.15
CA ASN A 37 6.21 -9.73 -12.69
C ASN A 37 7.50 -9.14 -13.26
N THR A 38 7.54 -7.85 -13.58
CA THR A 38 8.66 -7.22 -14.26
C THR A 38 9.28 -6.05 -13.48
N ALA A 39 8.47 -5.30 -12.73
CA ALA A 39 8.92 -4.08 -12.07
C ALA A 39 10.06 -4.31 -11.05
N PRO A 40 11.01 -3.37 -10.89
CA PRO A 40 12.06 -3.49 -9.89
C PRO A 40 11.51 -3.49 -8.46
N TYR A 41 12.28 -4.09 -7.54
CA TYR A 41 11.93 -4.19 -6.11
C TYR A 41 11.48 -2.86 -5.49
N GLU A 42 12.17 -1.78 -5.83
CA GLU A 42 11.93 -0.45 -5.30
C GLU A 42 10.57 0.13 -5.70
N LEU A 43 10.10 -0.16 -6.92
CA LEU A 43 8.76 0.21 -7.37
C LEU A 43 7.71 -0.67 -6.69
N ILE A 44 7.98 -1.97 -6.52
CA ILE A 44 7.06 -2.88 -5.82
C ILE A 44 6.83 -2.43 -4.37
N LEU A 45 7.90 -1.98 -3.71
CA LEU A 45 7.84 -1.48 -2.35
C LEU A 45 6.99 -0.22 -2.22
N ARG A 46 6.78 0.52 -3.32
CA ARG A 46 5.93 1.71 -3.37
C ARG A 46 4.44 1.42 -3.47
N ILE A 47 4.07 0.21 -3.84
CA ILE A 47 2.66 -0.19 -3.99
C ILE A 47 1.97 -0.25 -2.62
N PRO A 48 0.83 0.44 -2.44
CA PRO A 48 0.03 0.33 -1.22
C PRO A 48 -0.44 -1.11 -0.96
N GLY A 49 -0.25 -1.58 0.29
CA GLY A 49 -0.59 -2.96 0.65
C GLY A 49 0.52 -3.99 0.40
N ILE A 50 1.71 -3.55 -0.04
CA ILE A 50 2.91 -4.39 -0.13
C ILE A 50 3.98 -3.91 0.87
N GLY A 51 4.39 -4.82 1.75
CA GLY A 51 5.47 -4.61 2.72
C GLY A 51 6.82 -5.12 2.23
N VAL A 52 7.89 -4.82 2.98
CA VAL A 52 9.27 -5.24 2.66
C VAL A 52 9.39 -6.74 2.44
N LYS A 53 8.79 -7.55 3.33
CA LYS A 53 8.81 -9.02 3.25
C LYS A 53 8.12 -9.52 1.98
N SER A 54 6.90 -9.06 1.73
CA SER A 54 6.13 -9.43 0.54
C SER A 54 6.81 -8.97 -0.75
N ALA A 55 7.39 -7.76 -0.79
CA ALA A 55 8.13 -7.27 -1.95
C ALA A 55 9.37 -8.15 -2.27
N LYS A 56 10.13 -8.56 -1.25
CA LYS A 56 11.26 -9.48 -1.43
C LYS A 56 10.80 -10.84 -1.95
N LEU A 57 9.71 -11.37 -1.39
CA LEU A 57 9.13 -12.64 -1.83
C LEU A 57 8.63 -12.56 -3.27
N ILE A 58 7.95 -11.48 -3.66
CA ILE A 58 7.50 -11.27 -5.04
C ILE A 58 8.67 -11.37 -6.01
N VAL A 59 9.74 -10.61 -5.77
CA VAL A 59 10.92 -10.61 -6.65
C VAL A 59 11.56 -12.00 -6.68
N ALA A 60 11.72 -12.64 -5.52
CA ALA A 60 12.29 -13.97 -5.40
C ALA A 60 11.43 -15.04 -6.10
N SER A 61 10.11 -14.90 -6.10
CA SER A 61 9.18 -15.88 -6.66
C SER A 61 9.07 -15.82 -8.19
N ARG A 62 9.43 -14.69 -8.82
CA ARG A 62 9.41 -14.55 -10.30
C ARG A 62 10.25 -15.59 -11.03
N ARG A 63 11.32 -16.09 -10.38
CA ARG A 63 12.19 -17.14 -10.96
C ARG A 63 11.46 -18.48 -11.15
N TYR A 64 10.38 -18.71 -10.39
CA TYR A 64 9.59 -19.95 -10.45
C TYR A 64 8.36 -19.83 -11.35
N GLY A 65 8.17 -18.67 -11.99
CA GLY A 65 7.06 -18.41 -12.88
C GLY A 65 6.41 -17.06 -12.63
N ARG A 66 5.41 -16.75 -13.46
CA ARG A 66 4.61 -15.55 -13.31
C ARG A 66 3.68 -15.68 -12.10
N LEU A 67 3.65 -14.65 -11.28
CA LEU A 67 2.76 -14.51 -10.14
C LEU A 67 1.36 -14.16 -10.59
N ASN A 68 0.36 -14.82 -10.02
CA ASN A 68 -1.07 -14.53 -10.17
C ASN A 68 -1.69 -13.95 -8.88
N PHE A 69 -2.95 -13.53 -8.97
CA PHE A 69 -3.70 -12.96 -7.84
C PHE A 69 -3.67 -13.85 -6.58
N SER A 70 -3.88 -15.15 -6.75
CA SER A 70 -3.91 -16.12 -5.64
C SER A 70 -2.55 -16.24 -4.96
N GLN A 71 -1.47 -16.28 -5.74
CA GLN A 71 -0.10 -16.32 -5.23
C GLN A 71 0.27 -15.04 -4.49
N LEU A 72 -0.09 -13.86 -5.01
CA LEU A 72 0.14 -12.60 -4.32
C LEU A 72 -0.55 -12.55 -2.95
N LYS A 73 -1.80 -13.03 -2.87
CA LYS A 73 -2.54 -13.16 -1.61
C LYS A 73 -1.82 -14.10 -0.63
N LYS A 74 -1.29 -15.23 -1.11
CA LYS A 74 -0.50 -16.18 -0.29
C LYS A 74 0.83 -15.62 0.19
N ILE A 75 1.49 -14.78 -0.61
CA ILE A 75 2.71 -14.05 -0.26
C ILE A 75 2.44 -12.99 0.85
N GLY A 76 1.18 -12.67 1.11
CA GLY A 76 0.78 -11.69 2.13
C GLY A 76 0.58 -10.28 1.57
N VAL A 77 0.39 -10.13 0.25
CA VAL A 77 -0.05 -8.86 -0.34
C VAL A 77 -1.48 -8.56 0.10
N VAL A 78 -1.71 -7.33 0.58
CA VAL A 78 -3.05 -6.87 0.94
C VAL A 78 -3.81 -6.48 -0.34
N MET A 79 -4.42 -7.47 -0.98
CA MET A 79 -5.09 -7.30 -2.28
C MET A 79 -6.17 -6.22 -2.28
N LYS A 80 -6.90 -6.03 -1.16
CA LYS A 80 -7.91 -4.94 -1.02
C LYS A 80 -7.34 -3.54 -1.31
N ARG A 81 -6.04 -3.34 -1.12
CA ARG A 81 -5.33 -2.09 -1.38
C ARG A 81 -4.56 -2.17 -2.70
N ALA A 82 -3.75 -3.22 -2.87
CA ALA A 82 -2.82 -3.34 -3.99
C ALA A 82 -3.52 -3.51 -5.35
N GLN A 83 -4.73 -4.09 -5.41
CA GLN A 83 -5.39 -4.41 -6.68
C GLN A 83 -5.62 -3.21 -7.61
N TYR A 84 -5.69 -1.98 -7.06
CA TYR A 84 -5.89 -0.76 -7.85
C TYR A 84 -4.60 -0.22 -8.50
N PHE A 85 -3.45 -0.73 -8.05
CA PHE A 85 -2.13 -0.20 -8.37
C PHE A 85 -1.24 -1.20 -9.10
N ILE A 86 -1.65 -2.46 -9.23
CA ILE A 86 -0.83 -3.51 -9.83
C ILE A 86 -1.44 -4.07 -11.11
N ALA A 87 -0.58 -4.37 -12.06
CA ALA A 87 -0.92 -5.18 -13.22
C ALA A 87 -0.47 -6.62 -12.98
N CYS A 88 -1.36 -7.56 -13.28
CA CYS A 88 -1.11 -8.98 -13.31
C CYS A 88 -2.04 -9.60 -14.35
N ARG A 89 -1.63 -10.68 -15.02
CA ARG A 89 -2.36 -11.27 -16.14
C ARG A 89 -3.81 -11.68 -15.81
N ASP A 90 -4.09 -11.95 -14.54
CA ASP A 90 -5.39 -12.39 -14.03
C ASP A 90 -6.19 -11.30 -13.30
N LEU A 91 -5.72 -10.04 -13.31
CA LEU A 91 -6.44 -8.92 -12.70
C LEU A 91 -7.24 -8.15 -13.77
N PRO A 92 -8.51 -7.78 -13.51
CA PRO A 92 -9.25 -6.90 -14.39
C PRO A 92 -8.56 -5.54 -14.49
N MET A 93 -8.52 -4.95 -15.69
CA MET A 93 -7.71 -3.76 -16.03
C MET A 93 -8.13 -2.45 -15.32
N GLN A 94 -9.15 -2.47 -14.46
CA GLN A 94 -9.66 -1.29 -13.75
C GLN A 94 -8.70 -0.83 -12.63
N THR A 95 -7.70 -0.06 -13.04
CA THR A 95 -6.66 0.51 -12.18
C THR A 95 -7.04 1.93 -11.73
N VAL A 96 -6.22 2.53 -10.86
CA VAL A 96 -6.45 3.90 -10.34
C VAL A 96 -6.67 4.94 -11.44
N ASN A 97 -6.04 4.77 -12.60
CA ASN A 97 -6.21 5.64 -13.76
C ASN A 97 -7.61 5.59 -14.37
N GLU A 98 -8.29 4.43 -14.31
CA GLU A 98 -9.62 4.25 -14.90
C GLU A 98 -10.74 4.64 -13.93
N LEU A 99 -10.52 4.46 -12.61
CA LEU A 99 -11.56 4.65 -11.59
C LEU A 99 -11.64 6.06 -11.00
N LYS A 100 -10.68 6.93 -11.32
CA LYS A 100 -10.39 8.21 -10.65
C LYS A 100 -9.91 8.03 -9.18
N PRO A 101 -8.91 8.81 -8.72
CA PRO A 101 -8.35 8.66 -7.37
C PRO A 101 -9.36 8.75 -6.23
N GLU A 102 -10.41 9.57 -6.37
CA GLU A 102 -11.43 9.78 -5.33
C GLU A 102 -12.24 8.50 -5.05
N TYR A 103 -12.50 7.71 -6.10
CA TYR A 103 -13.23 6.46 -5.98
C TYR A 103 -12.41 5.42 -5.20
N VAL A 104 -11.11 5.33 -5.49
CA VAL A 104 -10.18 4.42 -4.80
C VAL A 104 -10.10 4.79 -3.32
N ARG A 105 -10.00 6.09 -2.99
CA ARG A 105 -9.99 6.60 -1.61
C ARG A 105 -11.21 6.13 -0.80
N ARG A 106 -12.39 6.08 -1.41
CA ARG A 106 -13.64 5.64 -0.74
C ARG A 106 -13.71 4.13 -0.51
N LYS A 107 -13.09 3.32 -1.38
CA LYS A 107 -13.16 1.85 -1.33
C LYS A 107 -12.06 1.23 -0.46
N VAL A 108 -10.98 1.96 -0.21
CA VAL A 108 -9.90 1.51 0.68
C VAL A 108 -10.34 1.65 2.14
N PRO A 109 -10.19 0.61 2.98
CA PRO A 109 -10.48 0.71 4.40
C PRO A 109 -9.52 1.70 5.06
N ARG A 110 -10.09 2.77 5.64
CA ARG A 110 -9.40 3.75 6.49
C ARG A 110 -8.65 3.02 7.60
N GLN A 111 -7.46 3.51 7.96
CA GLN A 111 -6.78 3.07 9.16
C GLN A 111 -7.76 3.24 10.33
N ARG A 112 -8.28 2.14 10.87
CA ARG A 112 -9.02 2.21 12.12
C ARG A 112 -7.95 2.53 13.15
N GLY A 113 -7.88 3.79 13.58
CA GLY A 113 -6.98 4.22 14.64
C GLY A 113 -6.99 3.19 15.75
N LYS A 114 -5.80 2.79 16.20
CA LYS A 114 -5.65 2.02 17.43
C LYS A 114 -6.52 2.71 18.47
N LYS A 115 -7.57 2.04 18.93
CA LYS A 115 -8.52 2.63 19.88
C LYS A 115 -7.73 3.12 21.09
N GLU A 116 -8.15 4.28 21.58
CA GLU A 116 -7.80 4.93 22.84
C GLU A 116 -7.74 4.00 24.08
N SER A 117 -8.20 2.75 23.95
CA SER A 117 -8.07 1.68 24.94
C SER A 117 -6.62 1.30 25.29
N ASP A 118 -5.63 1.55 24.43
CA ASP A 118 -4.22 1.30 24.76
C ASP A 118 -3.62 2.41 25.66
N LEU A 119 -4.18 3.64 25.64
CA LEU A 119 -3.66 4.78 26.42
C LEU A 119 -4.09 4.72 27.90
N LEU A 120 -5.21 4.06 28.20
CA LEU A 120 -5.68 3.87 29.58
C LEU A 120 -4.96 2.73 30.33
N GLN A 121 -4.07 1.98 29.66
CA GLN A 121 -3.25 0.94 30.31
C GLN A 121 -1.90 1.45 30.82
N LEU A 122 -1.57 2.73 30.61
CA LEU A 122 -0.34 3.36 31.10
C LEU A 122 -0.61 4.28 32.31
N SER A 123 -1.55 3.93 33.20
CA SER A 123 -1.51 4.43 34.57
C SER A 123 -0.34 3.75 35.29
N PHE A 124 0.86 4.31 35.14
CA PHE A 124 2.00 3.97 35.99
C PHE A 124 1.78 4.61 37.36
N ASP A 125 1.54 3.75 38.35
CA ASP A 125 1.47 4.10 39.76
C ASP A 125 2.89 4.41 40.25
N TRP A 126 3.17 5.66 40.60
CA TRP A 126 4.42 6.04 41.27
C TRP A 126 4.16 5.97 42.78
N GLY A 127 4.50 4.84 43.39
CA GLY A 127 4.39 4.63 44.83
C GLY A 127 5.24 5.63 45.64
N GLU A 128 4.70 6.02 46.80
CA GLU A 128 5.29 6.90 47.84
C GLU A 128 6.62 6.39 48.41
#